data_AF-A0A9X8VE62-F1
#
_entry.id   AF-A0A9X8VE62-F1
#
_cell.length_a   1.000
_cell.length_b   1.000
_cell.length_c   1.000
_cell.angle_alpha   90.00
_cell.angle_beta   90.00
_cell.angle_gamma   90.00
#
_symmetry.space_group_name_H-M   'P 1'
#
loop_
_entity.id
_entity.type
_entity.pdbx_description
1 polymer ?
#
loop_
_entity_poly.entity_id
_entity_poly.type
_entity_poly.pdbx_seq_one_letter_code
_entity_poly.pdbx_strand_id
1 'polypeptide(L)'
;ACLLLGWAWGFGFAPKDYQQGDSFRIIYIHVPAAMWSMGIYASMAVAAFIGLVWQMKMSDTVVAAMAPIGAVFTFIALVTGSAWGKPMWGTWWVWDARLTSELVLLFLYMGVIALYNAFEDRRLAGRAAGILVLVGVVNIPIIHFSVEWWNTLHQ
;
A
#
# COMPACT_ATOMS: atom_id res chain seq x y z
N ALA A 1 21.56 -8.79 -9.26
CA ALA A 1 21.70 -10.24 -9.58
C ALA A 1 20.66 -11.09 -8.83
N CYS A 2 20.65 -11.12 -7.49
CA CYS A 2 19.71 -11.96 -6.73
C CYS A 2 18.22 -11.65 -6.94
N LEU A 3 17.85 -10.37 -7.10
CA LEU A 3 16.46 -9.99 -7.39
C LEU A 3 15.98 -10.53 -8.74
N LEU A 4 16.80 -10.45 -9.79
CA LEU A 4 16.46 -10.97 -11.11
C LEU A 4 16.34 -12.51 -11.10
N LEU A 5 17.21 -13.18 -10.34
CA LEU A 5 17.14 -14.63 -10.11
C LEU A 5 15.84 -15.03 -9.39
N GLY A 6 15.45 -14.29 -8.35
CA GLY A 6 14.20 -14.52 -7.63
C GLY A 6 12.96 -14.34 -8.51
N TRP A 7 12.94 -13.31 -9.36
CA TRP A 7 11.87 -13.10 -10.33
C TRP A 7 11.81 -14.20 -11.39
N ALA A 8 12.95 -14.62 -11.94
CA ALA A 8 13.01 -15.69 -12.93
C ALA A 8 12.50 -17.03 -12.35
N TRP A 9 12.86 -17.35 -11.11
CA TRP A 9 12.37 -18.54 -10.42
C TRP A 9 10.88 -18.46 -10.08
N GLY A 10 10.40 -17.33 -9.53
CA GLY A 10 9.00 -17.15 -9.13
C GLY A 10 8.03 -17.16 -10.31
N PHE A 11 8.37 -16.52 -11.43
CA PHE A 11 7.48 -16.46 -12.61
C PHE A 11 7.70 -17.59 -13.60
N GLY A 12 8.93 -18.13 -13.71
CA GLY A 12 9.28 -19.16 -14.70
C GLY A 12 9.15 -20.59 -14.19
N PHE A 13 9.60 -20.85 -12.96
CA PHE A 13 9.81 -22.21 -12.45
C PHE A 13 8.88 -22.61 -11.30
N ALA A 14 8.15 -21.65 -10.70
CA ALA A 14 7.20 -21.97 -9.65
C ALA A 14 6.12 -22.96 -10.18
N PRO A 15 5.90 -24.10 -9.51
CA PRO A 15 4.89 -25.05 -9.92
C PRO A 15 3.52 -24.38 -9.91
N LYS A 16 2.67 -24.78 -10.85
CA LYS A 16 1.29 -24.29 -10.91
C LYS A 16 0.55 -24.78 -9.69
N ASP A 17 -0.27 -23.91 -9.12
CA ASP A 17 -1.15 -24.33 -8.03
C ASP A 17 -2.24 -25.26 -8.58
N TYR A 18 -2.64 -26.25 -7.78
CA TYR A 18 -3.62 -27.27 -8.16
C TYR A 18 -5.01 -26.67 -8.48
N GLN A 19 -5.39 -25.57 -7.80
CA GLN A 19 -6.67 -24.89 -8.01
C GLN A 19 -6.53 -23.62 -8.85
N GLN A 20 -5.43 -22.88 -8.70
CA GLN A 20 -5.27 -21.53 -9.27
C GLN A 20 -4.40 -21.49 -10.54
N GLY A 21 -3.74 -22.60 -10.90
CA GLY A 21 -2.91 -22.71 -12.09
C GLY A 21 -1.73 -21.73 -12.08
N ASP A 22 -1.46 -21.08 -13.22
CA ASP A 22 -0.39 -20.08 -13.35
C ASP A 22 -0.72 -18.75 -12.65
N SER A 23 -2.01 -18.47 -12.38
CA SER A 23 -2.46 -17.23 -11.73
C SER A 23 -1.88 -17.08 -10.32
N PHE A 24 -1.56 -18.20 -9.65
CA PHE A 24 -0.88 -18.21 -8.37
C PHE A 24 0.44 -17.43 -8.38
N ARG A 25 1.15 -17.40 -9.52
CA ARG A 25 2.45 -16.72 -9.63
C ARG A 25 2.35 -15.20 -9.42
N ILE A 26 1.16 -14.61 -9.58
CA ILE A 26 0.89 -13.19 -9.28
C ILE A 26 1.13 -12.89 -7.79
N ILE A 27 0.98 -13.88 -6.90
CA ILE A 27 1.14 -13.69 -5.46
C ILE A 27 2.57 -13.24 -5.08
N TYR A 28 3.58 -13.64 -5.84
CA TYR A 28 4.98 -13.29 -5.62
C TYR A 28 5.28 -11.81 -5.79
N ILE A 29 4.44 -11.09 -6.55
CA ILE A 29 4.50 -9.63 -6.65
C ILE A 29 3.44 -8.97 -5.77
N HIS A 30 2.23 -9.53 -5.74
CA HIS A 30 1.09 -8.94 -5.06
C HIS A 30 1.30 -8.85 -3.54
N VAL A 31 1.69 -9.94 -2.88
CA VAL A 31 1.81 -9.98 -1.42
C VAL A 31 2.93 -9.06 -0.92
N PRO A 32 4.15 -9.08 -1.49
CA PRO A 32 5.17 -8.11 -1.11
C PRO A 32 4.73 -6.67 -1.38
N ALA A 33 4.03 -6.39 -2.49
CA ALA A 33 3.54 -5.05 -2.78
C ALA A 33 2.52 -4.57 -1.74
N ALA A 34 1.56 -5.41 -1.35
CA ALA A 34 0.58 -5.09 -0.30
C ALA A 34 1.23 -4.92 1.08
N MET A 35 2.26 -5.72 1.41
CA MET A 35 2.98 -5.54 2.67
C MET A 35 3.76 -4.22 2.70
N TRP A 36 4.41 -3.86 1.60
CA TRP A 36 5.17 -2.61 1.51
C TRP A 36 4.28 -1.37 1.41
N SER A 37 3.10 -1.46 0.78
CA SER A 37 2.14 -0.35 0.77
C SER A 37 1.73 0.04 2.19
N MET A 38 1.30 -0.93 3.00
CA MET A 38 0.95 -0.70 4.41
C MET A 38 2.18 -0.34 5.27
N GLY A 39 3.30 -1.05 5.09
CA GLY A 39 4.50 -0.86 5.90
C GLY A 39 5.17 0.51 5.70
N ILE A 40 5.17 1.04 4.48
CA ILE A 40 5.66 2.39 4.19
C ILE A 40 4.73 3.42 4.83
N TYR A 41 3.41 3.23 4.76
CA TYR A 41 2.45 4.16 5.36
C TYR A 41 2.60 4.20 6.88
N ALA A 42 2.76 3.04 7.53
CA ALA A 42 3.04 2.95 8.96
C ALA A 42 4.35 3.67 9.31
N SER A 43 5.40 3.47 8.51
CA SER A 43 6.70 4.12 8.71
C SER A 43 6.62 5.64 8.55
N MET A 44 5.81 6.13 7.59
CA MET A 44 5.50 7.56 7.46
C MET A 44 4.76 8.10 8.69
N ALA A 45 3.82 7.34 9.26
CA ALA A 45 3.12 7.74 10.47
C ALA A 45 4.06 7.84 11.68
N VAL A 46 5.00 6.91 11.82
CA VAL A 46 6.07 7.00 12.83
C VAL A 46 6.92 8.26 12.61
N ALA A 47 7.34 8.52 11.37
CA ALA A 47 8.12 9.72 11.04
C ALA A 47 7.34 11.01 11.32
N ALA A 48 6.06 11.07 10.95
CA ALA A 48 5.18 12.21 11.22
C ALA A 48 4.94 12.43 12.72
N PHE A 49 4.76 11.35 13.48
CA PHE A 49 4.64 11.40 14.94
C PHE A 49 5.92 11.95 15.58
N ILE A 50 7.09 11.45 15.16
CA ILE A 50 8.38 11.93 15.65
C ILE A 50 8.56 13.42 15.33
N GLY A 51 8.21 13.82 14.10
CA GLY A 51 8.20 15.21 13.65
C GLY A 51 7.32 16.11 14.52
N LEU A 52 6.14 15.64 14.89
CA LEU A 52 5.19 16.41 15.70
C LEU A 52 5.64 16.53 17.15
N VAL A 53 6.09 15.44 17.78
CA VAL A 53 6.46 15.42 19.21
C VAL A 53 7.82 16.08 19.46
N TRP A 54 8.84 15.72 18.68
CA TRP A 54 10.21 16.20 18.87
C TRP A 54 10.57 17.40 17.97
N GLN A 55 9.64 17.90 17.15
CA GLN A 55 9.84 19.05 16.26
C GLN A 55 11.08 18.87 15.35
N MET A 56 11.34 17.63 14.91
CA MET A 56 12.48 17.30 14.06
C MET A 56 12.25 17.80 12.63
N LYS A 57 13.04 18.78 12.18
CA LYS A 57 12.90 19.38 10.83
C LYS A 57 13.01 18.38 9.67
N MET A 58 13.66 17.23 9.88
CA MET A 58 13.86 16.21 8.86
C MET A 58 12.65 15.28 8.67
N SER A 59 11.70 15.22 9.61
CA SER A 59 10.53 14.32 9.52
C SER A 59 9.73 14.54 8.25
N ASP A 60 9.49 15.80 7.90
CA ASP A 60 8.62 16.17 6.79
C ASP A 60 9.26 15.75 5.46
N THR A 61 10.58 15.89 5.36
CA THR A 61 11.32 15.46 4.17
C THR A 61 11.30 13.94 4.02
N VAL A 62 11.38 13.19 5.13
CA VAL A 62 11.28 11.73 5.13
C VAL A 62 9.89 11.30 4.66
N VAL A 63 8.82 11.89 5.21
CA VAL A 63 7.44 11.59 4.81
C VAL A 63 7.22 11.90 3.33
N ALA A 64 7.71 13.05 2.85
CA ALA A 64 7.60 13.44 1.44
C ALA A 64 8.35 12.49 0.49
N ALA A 65 9.51 11.97 0.89
CA ALA A 65 10.28 11.02 0.10
C ALA A 65 9.64 9.62 0.04
N MET A 66 8.98 9.21 1.13
CA MET A 66 8.34 7.89 1.22
C MET A 66 7.00 7.83 0.49
N ALA A 67 6.25 8.94 0.44
CA ALA A 67 4.88 8.95 -0.11
C ALA A 67 4.78 8.43 -1.57
N PRO A 68 5.64 8.85 -2.52
CA PRO A 68 5.58 8.33 -3.90
C PRO A 68 5.90 6.84 -3.99
N ILE A 69 6.84 6.35 -3.17
CA ILE A 69 7.24 4.94 -3.17
C ILE A 69 6.07 4.08 -2.67
N GLY A 70 5.45 4.49 -1.57
CA GLY A 70 4.28 3.80 -1.04
C GLY A 70 3.09 3.81 -2.02
N ALA A 71 2.83 4.94 -2.67
CA ALA A 71 1.78 5.05 -3.70
C ALA A 71 1.97 4.05 -4.85
N VAL A 72 3.21 3.85 -5.31
CA VAL A 72 3.53 2.88 -6.36
C VAL A 72 3.26 1.45 -5.89
N PHE A 73 3.65 1.10 -4.66
CA PHE A 73 3.37 -0.23 -4.12
C PHE A 73 1.87 -0.47 -3.94
N THR A 74 1.10 0.51 -3.45
CA THR A 74 -0.37 0.42 -3.36
C THR A 74 -1.00 0.23 -4.75
N PHE A 75 -0.53 0.98 -5.75
CA PHE A 75 -1.01 0.83 -7.12
C PHE A 75 -0.72 -0.56 -7.70
N ILE A 76 0.51 -1.07 -7.51
CA ILE A 76 0.88 -2.43 -7.92
C ILE A 76 0.01 -3.45 -7.20
N ALA A 77 -0.22 -3.30 -5.88
CA ALA A 77 -1.08 -4.19 -5.10
C ALA A 77 -2.51 -4.22 -5.65
N LEU A 78 -3.11 -3.06 -5.98
CA LEU A 78 -4.45 -2.97 -6.56
C LEU A 78 -4.55 -3.61 -7.95
N VAL A 79 -3.59 -3.34 -8.84
CA VAL A 79 -3.58 -3.90 -10.20
C VAL A 79 -3.34 -5.41 -10.18
N THR A 80 -2.39 -5.88 -9.37
CA THR A 80 -2.10 -7.31 -9.26
C THR A 80 -3.21 -8.06 -8.53
N GLY A 81 -3.84 -7.44 -7.53
CA GLY A 81 -4.99 -8.01 -6.81
C GLY A 81 -6.22 -8.14 -7.69
N SER A 82 -6.55 -7.11 -8.47
CA SER A 82 -7.65 -7.18 -9.45
C SER A 82 -7.40 -8.22 -10.55
N ALA A 83 -6.15 -8.34 -11.02
CA ALA A 83 -5.76 -9.38 -11.98
C ALA A 83 -5.88 -10.80 -11.41
N TRP A 84 -5.60 -10.99 -10.12
CA TRP A 84 -5.79 -12.26 -9.43
C TRP A 84 -7.27 -12.55 -9.13
N GLY A 85 -8.10 -11.53 -8.91
CA GLY A 85 -9.54 -11.69 -8.68
C GLY A 85 -10.30 -12.27 -9.88
N LYS A 86 -9.89 -11.96 -11.12
CA LYS A 86 -10.58 -12.44 -12.34
C LYS A 86 -10.63 -13.97 -12.46
N PRO A 87 -9.53 -14.72 -12.35
CA PRO A 87 -9.56 -16.18 -12.38
C PRO A 87 -10.18 -16.78 -11.12
N MET A 88 -10.05 -16.15 -9.95
CA MET A 88 -10.51 -16.72 -8.68
C MET A 88 -12.00 -16.55 -8.41
N TRP A 89 -12.54 -15.37 -8.73
CA TRP A 89 -13.93 -14.99 -8.40
C TRP A 89 -14.72 -14.47 -9.60
N GLY A 90 -14.18 -14.60 -10.82
CA GLY A 90 -14.85 -14.22 -12.06
C GLY A 90 -14.94 -12.71 -12.32
N THR A 91 -14.50 -11.87 -11.38
CA THR A 91 -14.62 -10.40 -11.41
C THR A 91 -13.28 -9.73 -11.11
N TRP A 92 -13.04 -8.57 -11.73
CA TRP A 92 -11.81 -7.79 -11.52
C TRP A 92 -11.86 -6.91 -10.27
N TRP A 93 -13.07 -6.58 -9.83
CA TRP A 93 -13.28 -5.66 -8.72
C TRP A 93 -14.56 -5.99 -7.97
N VAL A 94 -14.47 -5.94 -6.65
CA VAL A 94 -15.60 -6.03 -5.72
C VAL A 94 -15.40 -4.91 -4.70
N TRP A 95 -16.49 -4.24 -4.33
CA TRP A 95 -16.48 -3.21 -3.30
C TRP A 95 -16.50 -3.82 -1.90
N ASP A 96 -15.51 -4.66 -1.60
CA ASP A 96 -15.35 -5.26 -0.28
C ASP A 96 -14.42 -4.43 0.61
N ALA A 97 -14.39 -4.75 1.90
CA ALA A 97 -13.61 -4.00 2.88
C ALA A 97 -12.12 -3.96 2.53
N ARG A 98 -11.56 -5.04 1.98
CA ARG A 98 -10.13 -5.15 1.64
C ARG A 98 -9.76 -4.29 0.43
N LEU A 99 -10.42 -4.48 -0.71
CA LEU A 99 -10.13 -3.73 -1.94
C LEU A 99 -10.43 -2.24 -1.77
N THR A 100 -11.52 -1.92 -1.06
CA THR A 100 -11.91 -0.52 -0.82
C THR A 100 -10.92 0.18 0.11
N SER A 101 -10.46 -0.48 1.19
CA SER A 101 -9.50 0.13 2.11
C SER A 101 -8.10 0.28 1.49
N GLU A 102 -7.66 -0.66 0.64
CA GLU A 102 -6.40 -0.51 -0.13
C GLU A 102 -6.52 0.63 -1.17
N LEU A 103 -7.69 0.81 -1.79
CA LEU A 103 -7.94 1.96 -2.67
C LEU A 103 -7.92 3.29 -1.89
N VAL A 104 -8.52 3.31 -0.70
CA VAL A 104 -8.44 4.47 0.21
C VAL A 104 -6.99 4.76 0.58
N LEU A 105 -6.16 3.74 0.79
CA LEU A 105 -4.72 3.92 1.04
C LEU A 105 -4.02 4.64 -0.12
N LEU A 106 -4.38 4.30 -1.37
CA LEU A 106 -3.84 4.99 -2.54
C LEU A 106 -4.23 6.47 -2.55
N PHE A 107 -5.49 6.77 -2.24
CA PHE A 107 -5.96 8.16 -2.12
C PHE A 107 -5.29 8.92 -0.98
N LEU A 108 -5.02 8.27 0.15
CA LEU A 108 -4.26 8.87 1.25
C LEU A 108 -2.84 9.24 0.80
N TYR A 109 -2.14 8.33 0.09
CA TYR A 109 -0.84 8.63 -0.48
C TYR A 109 -0.86 9.80 -1.46
N MET A 110 -1.83 9.82 -2.38
CA MET A 110 -2.00 10.95 -3.31
C MET A 110 -2.34 12.24 -2.58
N GLY A 111 -3.13 12.19 -1.51
CA GLY A 111 -3.44 13.32 -0.65
C GLY A 111 -2.18 13.90 0.01
N VAL A 112 -1.29 13.04 0.52
CA VAL A 112 0.00 13.47 1.10
C VAL A 112 0.86 14.16 0.04
N ILE A 113 1.01 13.56 -1.15
CA ILE A 113 1.78 14.14 -2.26
C ILE A 113 1.16 15.48 -2.70
N ALA A 114 -0.16 15.55 -2.81
CA ALA A 114 -0.87 16.76 -3.18
C ALA A 114 -0.67 17.88 -2.15
N LEU A 115 -0.75 17.59 -0.85
CA LEU A 115 -0.51 18.57 0.22
C LEU A 115 0.91 19.16 0.16
N TYR A 116 1.93 18.35 -0.16
CA TYR A 116 3.28 18.86 -0.35
C TYR A 116 3.44 19.79 -1.55
N ASN A 117 2.58 19.66 -2.57
CA ASN A 117 2.61 20.48 -3.78
C ASN A 117 1.61 21.66 -3.75
N ALA A 118 0.64 21.65 -2.85
CA ALA A 118 -0.43 22.64 -2.79
C ALA A 118 -0.06 23.92 -2.03
N PHE A 119 0.90 23.85 -1.10
CA PHE A 119 1.33 25.02 -0.31
C PHE A 119 2.71 25.51 -0.73
N GLU A 120 2.86 26.83 -0.81
CA GLU A 120 4.17 27.48 -1.00
C GLU A 120 5.03 27.38 0.28
N ASP A 121 4.42 27.51 1.46
CA ASP A 121 5.09 27.31 2.74
C ASP A 121 5.29 25.81 3.02
N ARG A 122 6.53 25.36 2.83
CA ARG A 122 6.96 23.98 3.11
C ARG A 122 6.68 23.50 4.53
N ARG A 123 6.70 24.39 5.52
CA ARG A 123 6.44 24.02 6.91
C ARG A 123 4.95 23.78 7.15
N LEU A 124 4.10 24.56 6.51
CA LEU A 124 2.65 24.37 6.56
C LEU A 124 2.25 23.11 5.80
N ALA A 125 2.83 22.87 4.62
CA ALA A 125 2.69 21.62 3.87
C ALA A 125 3.06 20.39 4.72
N GLY A 126 4.24 20.39 5.34
CA GLY A 126 4.72 19.27 6.17
C GLY A 126 3.79 18.96 7.34
N ARG A 127 3.29 19.99 8.03
CA ARG A 127 2.30 19.82 9.11
C ARG A 127 0.98 19.24 8.62
N ALA A 128 0.43 19.79 7.53
CA ALA A 128 -0.84 19.31 6.97
C ALA A 128 -0.71 17.85 6.50
N ALA A 129 0.37 17.53 5.78
CA ALA A 129 0.68 16.18 5.33
C ALA A 129 0.88 15.22 6.52
N GLY A 130 1.62 15.64 7.55
CA GLY A 130 1.84 14.84 8.75
C GLY A 130 0.54 14.51 9.49
N ILE A 131 -0.38 15.49 9.63
CA ILE A 131 -1.70 15.26 10.22
C ILE A 131 -2.50 14.24 9.40
N LEU A 132 -2.53 14.39 8.07
CA LEU A 132 -3.21 13.44 7.19
C LEU A 132 -2.65 12.01 7.35
N VAL A 133 -1.32 11.87 7.41
CA VAL A 133 -0.67 10.57 7.61
C VAL A 133 -1.08 9.95 8.95
N LEU A 134 -1.04 10.72 10.04
CA LEU A 134 -1.38 10.23 11.38
C LEU A 134 -2.84 9.78 11.48
N VAL A 135 -3.77 10.54 10.91
CA VAL A 135 -5.19 10.16 10.87
C VAL A 135 -5.39 8.95 9.96
N GLY A 136 -4.74 8.94 8.79
CA GLY A 136 -4.86 7.86 7.81
C GLY A 136 -4.26 6.53 8.27
N VAL A 137 -3.41 6.50 9.31
CA VAL A 137 -2.83 5.25 9.81
C VAL A 137 -3.89 4.27 10.32
N VAL A 138 -5.06 4.79 10.72
CA VAL A 138 -6.23 4.00 11.12
C VAL A 138 -6.72 3.09 9.98
N ASN A 139 -6.41 3.43 8.72
CA ASN A 139 -6.75 2.58 7.58
C ASN A 139 -5.96 1.26 7.55
N ILE A 140 -4.75 1.21 8.13
CA ILE A 140 -3.90 0.00 8.13
C ILE A 140 -4.56 -1.18 8.86
N PRO A 141 -5.03 -1.05 10.12
CA PRO A 141 -5.71 -2.16 10.79
C PRO A 141 -7.01 -2.55 10.07
N ILE A 142 -7.70 -1.60 9.42
CA ILE A 142 -8.88 -1.92 8.59
C ILE A 142 -8.50 -2.82 7.42
N ILE A 143 -7.40 -2.53 6.71
CA ILE A 143 -6.92 -3.39 5.61
C ILE A 143 -6.52 -4.77 6.14
N HIS A 144 -5.72 -4.82 7.21
CA HIS A 144 -5.18 -6.09 7.71
C HIS A 144 -6.27 -7.01 8.26
N PHE A 145 -7.10 -6.48 9.17
CA PHE A 145 -8.18 -7.24 9.81
C PHE A 145 -9.46 -7.30 8.97
N SER A 146 -9.48 -6.73 7.76
CA SER A 146 -10.65 -6.77 6.86
C SER A 146 -11.21 -8.19 6.66
N VAL A 147 -10.34 -9.21 6.65
CA VAL A 147 -10.71 -10.62 6.44
C VAL A 147 -11.31 -11.25 7.69
N GLU A 148 -10.87 -10.83 8.88
CA GLU A 148 -11.41 -11.33 10.14
C GLU A 148 -12.72 -10.61 10.51
N TRP A 149 -12.80 -9.31 10.22
CA TRP A 149 -13.95 -8.48 10.57
C TRP A 149 -15.11 -8.62 9.58
N TRP A 150 -14.82 -8.92 8.31
CA TRP A 150 -15.85 -9.12 7.29
C TRP A 150 -15.68 -10.48 6.58
N ASN A 151 -16.75 -11.28 6.63
CA ASN A 151 -16.89 -12.51 5.84
C ASN A 151 -17.06 -12.16 4.35
N THR A 152 -15.95 -11.90 3.67
CA THR A 152 -15.88 -11.55 2.24
C THR A 152 -15.24 -12.68 1.43
N LEU A 153 -15.10 -12.51 0.12
CA LEU A 153 -14.50 -13.51 -0.79
C LEU A 153 -13.02 -13.83 -0.47
N HIS A 154 -12.35 -13.00 0.32
CA HIS A 154 -10.93 -13.09 0.65
C HIS A 154 -10.66 -13.91 1.92
N GLN A 155 -11.25 -15.11 2.06
CA GLN A 155 -10.91 -16.06 3.13
C GLN A 155 -9.85 -17.08 2.71
#